data_AF-A0A522II21-F1
#
_entry.id   AF-A0A522II21-F1
#
_cell.length_a   1.000
_cell.length_b   1.000
_cell.length_c   1.000
_cell.angle_alpha   90.00
_cell.angle_beta   90.00
_cell.angle_gamma   90.00
#
_symmetry.space_group_name_H-M   'P 1'
#
loop_
_entity.id
_entity.type
_entity.pdbx_description
1 polymer ?
#
loop_
_entity_poly.entity_id
_entity_poly.type
_entity_poly.pdbx_seq_one_letter_code
_entity_poly.pdbx_strand_id
1 'polypeptide(L)'
;MNTEVLQPRDDLGSGFPTLLHKELMRFWKVGFQTIAAPVLTALLYLLVFAHVLEGRVQVYGTLPYTAFLIPGLMMMSMLQNSFANPSSSLMQSRVTGNLVFVLLPPLSHRQIFWAYLLAAVTRGLAVGACIWVVALFFIPLPPTNLLWILAFAILSCG
;
A
#
# COMPACT_ATOMS: atom_id res chain seq x y z
N MET A 1 35.54 18.10 28.07
CA MET A 1 34.48 18.18 27.05
C MET A 1 34.22 16.75 26.61
N ASN A 2 33.30 16.07 27.29
CA ASN A 2 33.01 14.65 27.08
C ASN A 2 32.28 14.52 25.75
N THR A 3 33.00 14.19 24.68
CA THR A 3 32.37 13.73 23.45
C THR A 3 31.81 12.35 23.74
N GLU A 4 30.51 12.28 24.04
CA GLU A 4 29.77 11.03 23.89
C GLU A 4 29.96 10.58 22.44
N VAL A 5 30.93 9.69 22.24
CA VAL A 5 31.12 9.01 20.97
C VAL A 5 29.83 8.25 20.76
N LEU A 6 29.05 8.66 19.76
CA LEU A 6 27.86 7.94 19.31
C LEU A 6 28.26 6.47 19.13
N GLN A 7 27.88 5.63 20.08
CA GLN A 7 28.18 4.21 20.01
C GLN A 7 27.44 3.64 18.80
N PRO A 8 28.11 2.88 17.92
CA PRO A 8 27.43 2.16 16.87
C PRO A 8 26.34 1.31 17.49
N ARG A 9 25.10 1.57 17.10
CA ARG A 9 23.95 0.77 17.49
C ARG A 9 23.96 -0.50 16.66
N ASP A 10 24.68 -1.51 17.17
CA ASP A 10 24.83 -2.82 16.54
C ASP A 10 23.50 -3.61 16.48
N ASP A 11 22.45 -3.13 17.16
CA ASP A 11 21.07 -3.62 17.10
C ASP A 11 20.37 -3.31 15.76
N LEU A 12 20.88 -2.33 14.99
CA LEU A 12 20.37 -1.93 13.68
C LEU A 12 21.24 -2.52 12.56
N GLY A 13 21.24 -3.85 12.40
CA GLY A 13 22.10 -4.53 11.42
C GLY A 13 21.87 -4.09 9.97
N SER A 14 22.92 -3.91 9.16
CA SER A 14 22.92 -3.52 7.72
C SER A 14 22.11 -2.24 7.36
N GLY A 15 22.47 -1.55 6.27
CA GLY A 15 21.75 -0.33 5.87
C GLY A 15 20.35 -0.58 5.27
N PHE A 16 20.02 -1.83 4.93
CA PHE A 16 18.74 -2.24 4.35
C PHE A 16 17.52 -2.08 5.30
N PRO A 17 17.48 -2.70 6.50
CA PRO A 17 16.34 -2.57 7.40
C PRO A 17 16.17 -1.15 7.91
N THR A 18 17.26 -0.39 8.04
CA THR A 18 17.20 1.03 8.38
C THR A 18 16.47 1.84 7.30
N LEU A 19 16.81 1.61 6.02
CA LEU A 19 16.13 2.27 4.90
C LEU A 19 14.66 1.83 4.81
N LEU A 20 14.38 0.54 4.94
CA LEU A 20 13.02 0.00 4.94
C LEU A 20 12.18 0.60 6.08
N HIS A 21 12.72 0.64 7.30
CA HIS A 21 12.04 1.22 8.46
C HIS A 21 11.76 2.71 8.26
N LYS A 22 12.72 3.47 7.71
CA LYS A 22 12.52 4.88 7.38
C LYS A 22 11.34 5.08 6.41
N GLU A 23 11.25 4.23 5.37
CA GLU A 23 10.16 4.30 4.38
C GLU A 23 8.80 3.90 4.97
N LEU A 24 8.75 2.84 5.81
CA LEU A 24 7.54 2.44 6.53
C LEU A 24 7.05 3.53 7.50
N MET A 25 7.97 4.16 8.24
CA MET A 25 7.65 5.26 9.14
C MET A 25 7.17 6.51 8.40
N ARG A 26 7.72 6.80 7.21
CA ARG A 26 7.21 7.91 6.38
C ARG A 26 5.76 7.67 6.01
N PHE A 27 5.43 6.47 5.56
CA PHE A 27 4.05 6.10 5.26
C PHE A 27 3.15 6.25 6.49
N TRP A 28 3.56 5.73 7.65
CA TRP A 28 2.74 5.77 8.86
C TRP A 28 2.37 7.19 9.30
N LYS A 29 3.30 8.14 9.18
CA LYS A 29 3.05 9.57 9.49
C LYS A 29 1.95 10.20 8.64
N VAL A 30 1.73 9.70 7.42
CA VAL A 30 0.66 10.14 6.51
C VAL A 30 -0.36 9.03 6.25
N GLY A 31 -0.42 8.03 7.15
CA GLY A 31 -1.24 6.82 6.99
C GLY A 31 -2.72 7.16 6.84
N PHE A 32 -3.21 8.11 7.63
CA PHE A 32 -4.60 8.56 7.55
C PHE A 32 -4.96 9.07 6.16
N GLN A 33 -4.18 9.99 5.58
CA GLN A 33 -4.44 10.53 4.25
C GLN A 33 -4.32 9.46 3.16
N THR A 34 -3.32 8.59 3.29
CA THR A 34 -2.98 7.61 2.26
C THR A 34 -3.87 6.36 2.26
N ILE A 35 -4.62 6.13 3.34
CA ILE A 35 -5.60 5.04 3.45
C ILE A 35 -7.04 5.58 3.35
N ALA A 36 -7.36 6.66 4.05
CA ALA A 36 -8.73 7.16 4.13
C ALA A 36 -9.24 7.66 2.77
N ALA A 37 -8.42 8.36 1.98
CA ALA A 37 -8.84 8.85 0.68
C ALA A 37 -9.19 7.71 -0.30
N PRO A 38 -8.32 6.69 -0.51
CA PRO A 38 -8.68 5.52 -1.34
C PRO A 38 -9.92 4.77 -0.84
N VAL A 39 -10.05 4.58 0.48
CA VAL A 39 -11.21 3.91 1.08
C VAL A 39 -12.50 4.68 0.80
N LEU A 40 -12.49 6.00 1.00
CA LEU A 40 -13.64 6.85 0.73
C LEU A 40 -14.02 6.80 -0.76
N THR A 41 -13.04 6.89 -1.67
CA THR A 41 -13.29 6.79 -3.10
C THR A 41 -13.90 5.44 -3.48
N ALA A 42 -13.35 4.33 -2.96
CA ALA A 42 -13.90 3.00 -3.20
C ALA A 42 -15.34 2.86 -2.68
N LEU A 43 -15.63 3.43 -1.50
CA LEU A 43 -16.98 3.47 -0.94
C LEU A 43 -17.95 4.28 -1.79
N LEU A 44 -17.55 5.46 -2.25
CA LEU A 44 -18.38 6.29 -3.12
C LEU A 44 -18.67 5.59 -4.45
N TYR A 45 -17.67 4.92 -5.03
CA TYR A 45 -17.90 4.10 -6.22
C TYR A 45 -18.86 2.94 -5.95
N LEU A 46 -18.70 2.24 -4.83
CA LEU A 46 -19.64 1.18 -4.45
C LEU A 46 -21.06 1.71 -4.30
N LEU A 47 -21.25 2.83 -3.61
CA LEU A 47 -22.56 3.43 -3.40
C LEU A 47 -23.21 3.87 -4.72
N VAL A 48 -22.46 4.60 -5.56
CA VAL A 48 -22.96 5.09 -6.85
C VAL A 48 -23.32 3.92 -7.76
N PHE A 49 -22.43 2.94 -7.93
CA PHE A 49 -22.71 1.81 -8.82
C PHE A 49 -23.75 0.86 -8.25
N ALA A 50 -23.81 0.66 -6.93
CA ALA A 50 -24.88 -0.11 -6.31
C ALA A 50 -26.25 0.48 -6.62
N HIS A 51 -26.40 1.79 -6.46
CA HIS A 51 -27.67 2.48 -6.71
C HIS A 51 -28.02 2.56 -8.21
N VAL A 52 -27.05 2.85 -9.07
CA VAL A 52 -27.28 2.99 -10.52
C VAL A 52 -27.61 1.65 -11.18
N LEU A 53 -27.00 0.55 -10.74
CA LEU A 53 -27.23 -0.79 -11.31
C LEU A 53 -28.30 -1.60 -10.56
N GLU A 54 -28.93 -1.00 -9.54
CA GLU A 54 -30.02 -1.60 -8.80
C GLU A 54 -31.16 -2.01 -9.76
N GLY A 55 -31.45 -3.32 -9.82
CA GLY A 55 -32.53 -3.88 -10.64
C GLY A 55 -32.27 -3.96 -12.15
N ARG A 56 -31.09 -3.57 -12.66
CA ARG A 56 -30.81 -3.57 -14.12
C ARG A 56 -29.79 -4.61 -14.59
N VAL A 57 -28.90 -5.10 -13.71
CA VAL A 57 -27.77 -5.95 -14.15
C VAL A 57 -27.42 -6.99 -13.08
N GLN A 58 -27.54 -8.28 -13.43
CA GLN A 58 -26.90 -9.37 -12.67
C GLN A 58 -25.66 -9.84 -13.41
N VAL A 59 -24.54 -10.01 -12.69
CA VAL A 59 -23.32 -10.59 -13.27
C VAL A 59 -23.50 -12.11 -13.27
N TYR A 60 -23.33 -12.74 -14.43
CA TYR A 60 -23.59 -14.18 -14.62
C TYR A 60 -25.01 -14.65 -14.19
N GLY A 61 -25.99 -13.74 -14.12
CA GLY A 61 -27.38 -14.06 -13.80
C GLY A 61 -27.65 -14.52 -12.36
N THR A 62 -26.65 -14.50 -11.46
CA THR A 62 -26.79 -14.96 -10.06
C THR A 62 -26.01 -14.14 -9.03
N LEU A 63 -24.98 -13.38 -9.43
CA LEU A 63 -24.15 -12.60 -8.52
C LEU A 63 -24.49 -11.10 -8.56
N PRO A 64 -24.63 -10.44 -7.40
CA PRO A 64 -24.82 -9.00 -7.35
C PRO A 64 -23.56 -8.30 -7.92
N TYR A 65 -23.76 -7.34 -8.81
CA TYR A 65 -22.67 -6.61 -9.49
C TYR A 65 -21.69 -5.95 -8.50
N THR A 66 -22.19 -5.52 -7.34
CA THR A 66 -21.42 -4.97 -6.24
C THR A 66 -20.36 -5.96 -5.70
N ALA A 67 -20.67 -7.26 -5.63
CA ALA A 67 -19.70 -8.28 -5.23
C ALA A 67 -18.57 -8.46 -6.25
N PHE A 68 -18.84 -8.22 -7.53
CA PHE A 68 -17.82 -8.22 -8.59
C PHE A 68 -16.96 -6.95 -8.59
N LEU A 69 -17.53 -5.80 -8.23
CA LEU A 69 -16.80 -4.53 -8.18
C LEU A 69 -15.78 -4.45 -7.05
N ILE A 70 -16.09 -5.01 -5.87
CA ILE A 70 -15.25 -4.88 -4.67
C ILE A 70 -13.80 -5.30 -4.94
N PRO A 71 -13.50 -6.51 -5.46
CA PRO A 71 -12.13 -6.91 -5.78
C PRO A 71 -11.45 -5.99 -6.81
N GLY A 72 -12.19 -5.51 -7.81
CA GLY A 72 -11.65 -4.60 -8.83
C GLY A 72 -11.22 -3.26 -8.25
N LEU A 73 -12.08 -2.64 -7.43
CA LEU A 73 -11.79 -1.39 -6.73
C LEU A 73 -10.65 -1.54 -5.71
N MET A 74 -10.59 -2.68 -5.04
CA MET A 74 -9.48 -3.01 -4.14
C MET A 74 -8.16 -3.07 -4.91
N MET A 75 -8.05 -3.88 -5.97
CA MET A 75 -6.82 -4.01 -6.76
C MET A 75 -6.37 -2.67 -7.36
N MET A 76 -7.30 -1.89 -7.91
CA MET A 76 -7.00 -0.55 -8.43
C MET A 76 -6.39 0.35 -7.35
N SER A 77 -6.99 0.37 -6.16
CA SER A 77 -6.51 1.20 -5.05
C SER A 77 -5.15 0.73 -4.52
N MET A 78 -4.95 -0.58 -4.46
CA MET A 78 -3.69 -1.21 -4.03
C MET A 78 -2.54 -0.90 -4.99
N LEU A 79 -2.77 -1.07 -6.29
CA LEU A 79 -1.80 -0.76 -7.35
C LEU A 79 -1.39 0.70 -7.31
N GLN A 80 -2.38 1.61 -7.30
CA GLN A 80 -2.12 3.04 -7.27
C GLN A 80 -1.35 3.48 -6.04
N ASN A 81 -1.69 2.94 -4.86
CA ASN A 81 -0.98 3.28 -3.62
C ASN A 81 0.42 2.68 -3.53
N SER A 82 0.60 1.46 -4.03
CA SER A 82 1.93 0.84 -4.11
C SER A 82 2.83 1.64 -5.04
N PHE A 83 2.34 2.05 -6.22
CA PHE A 83 3.14 2.84 -7.18
C PHE A 83 3.41 4.27 -6.71
N ALA A 84 2.41 4.94 -6.12
CA ALA A 84 2.56 6.33 -5.67
C ALA A 84 3.56 6.48 -4.51
N ASN A 85 3.78 5.43 -3.71
CA ASN A 85 4.63 5.50 -2.52
C ASN A 85 6.14 5.67 -2.81
N PRO A 86 6.80 4.79 -3.59
CA PRO A 86 8.19 4.97 -3.97
C PRO A 86 8.34 6.15 -4.93
N SER A 87 7.38 6.38 -5.84
CA SER A 87 7.41 7.51 -6.78
C SER A 87 7.48 8.86 -6.05
N SER A 88 6.56 9.09 -5.11
CA SER A 88 6.57 10.30 -4.27
C SER A 88 7.82 10.39 -3.41
N SER A 89 8.31 9.28 -2.86
CA SER A 89 9.53 9.25 -2.05
C SER A 89 10.75 9.73 -2.81
N LEU A 90 10.95 9.15 -4.00
CA LEU A 90 12.09 9.42 -4.85
C LEU A 90 11.99 10.84 -5.38
N MET A 91 10.81 11.25 -5.85
CA MET A 91 10.58 12.62 -6.32
C MET A 91 10.86 13.64 -5.21
N GLN A 92 10.30 13.47 -4.02
CA GLN A 92 10.53 14.36 -2.88
C GLN A 92 12.01 14.39 -2.48
N SER A 93 12.66 13.23 -2.40
CA SER A 93 14.09 13.13 -2.06
C SER A 93 14.97 13.82 -3.10
N ARG A 94 14.59 13.78 -4.39
CA ARG A 94 15.27 14.54 -5.45
C ARG A 94 15.07 16.04 -5.31
N VAL A 95 13.83 16.50 -5.12
CA VAL A 95 13.49 17.92 -5.01
C VAL A 95 14.13 18.57 -3.77
N THR A 96 14.15 17.88 -2.63
CA THR A 96 14.74 18.39 -1.37
C THR A 96 16.26 18.16 -1.29
N GLY A 97 16.86 17.44 -2.25
CA GLY A 97 18.30 17.11 -2.23
C GLY A 97 18.68 15.97 -1.28
N ASN A 98 17.73 15.41 -0.53
CA ASN A 98 17.96 14.32 0.42
C ASN A 98 18.37 12.99 -0.23
N LEU A 99 18.20 12.84 -1.55
CA LEU A 99 18.62 11.63 -2.27
C LEU A 99 20.11 11.35 -2.08
N VAL A 100 20.95 12.39 -2.00
CA VAL A 100 22.40 12.24 -1.82
C VAL A 100 22.72 11.51 -0.51
N PHE A 101 21.98 11.76 0.56
CA PHE A 101 22.17 11.05 1.84
C PHE A 101 21.83 9.57 1.80
N VAL A 102 20.98 9.13 0.85
CA VAL A 102 20.71 7.71 0.62
C VAL A 102 21.85 7.05 -0.17
N LEU A 103 22.59 7.82 -0.96
CA LEU A 103 23.69 7.34 -1.80
C LEU A 103 25.08 7.43 -1.14
N LEU A 104 25.20 8.22 -0.06
CA LEU A 104 26.43 8.36 0.74
C LEU A 104 26.85 7.07 1.49
N PRO A 105 25.96 6.38 2.23
CA PRO A 105 26.32 5.10 2.82
C PRO A 105 26.56 4.06 1.72
N PRO A 106 27.46 3.08 1.92
CA PRO A 106 27.75 2.03 0.96
C PRO A 106 26.59 1.01 0.87
N LEU A 107 25.42 1.48 0.41
CA LEU A 107 24.25 0.67 0.14
C LEU A 107 24.34 0.09 -1.27
N SER A 108 24.13 -1.23 -1.38
CA SER A 108 23.98 -1.87 -2.68
C SER A 108 22.69 -1.38 -3.36
N HIS A 109 22.73 -1.21 -4.69
CA HIS A 109 21.54 -0.93 -5.51
C HIS A 109 20.38 -1.90 -5.23
N ARG A 110 20.70 -3.18 -4.94
CA ARG A 110 19.71 -4.20 -4.58
C ARG A 110 19.02 -3.89 -3.25
N GLN A 111 19.76 -3.40 -2.25
CA GLN A 111 19.20 -3.05 -0.94
C GLN A 111 18.26 -1.85 -1.07
N ILE A 112 18.64 -0.84 -1.85
CA ILE A 112 17.78 0.31 -2.13
C ILE A 112 16.50 -0.14 -2.83
N PHE A 113 16.62 -0.92 -3.90
CA PHE A 113 15.49 -1.44 -4.64
C PHE A 113 14.51 -2.23 -3.76
N TRP A 114 15.00 -3.24 -3.02
CA TRP A 114 14.15 -4.07 -2.17
C TRP A 114 13.51 -3.28 -1.02
N ALA A 115 14.20 -2.28 -0.46
CA ALA A 115 13.64 -1.45 0.60
C ALA A 115 12.44 -0.63 0.10
N TYR A 116 12.57 -0.01 -1.07
CA TYR A 116 11.47 0.72 -1.70
C TYR A 116 10.32 -0.20 -2.13
N LEU A 117 10.64 -1.35 -2.71
CA LEU A 117 9.64 -2.32 -3.17
C LEU A 117 8.81 -2.89 -2.01
N LEU A 118 9.47 -3.34 -0.94
CA LEU A 118 8.76 -3.89 0.22
C LEU A 118 7.93 -2.82 0.94
N ALA A 119 8.44 -1.59 1.04
CA ALA A 119 7.67 -0.47 1.60
C ALA A 119 6.43 -0.14 0.74
N ALA A 120 6.56 -0.18 -0.59
CA ALA A 120 5.47 0.02 -1.53
C ALA A 120 4.38 -1.06 -1.38
N VAL A 121 4.79 -2.34 -1.41
CA VAL A 121 3.88 -3.49 -1.25
C VAL A 121 3.17 -3.44 0.09
N THR A 122 3.87 -3.18 1.19
CA THR A 122 3.27 -3.09 2.53
C THR A 122 2.16 -2.04 2.60
N ARG A 123 2.38 -0.87 1.99
CA ARG A 123 1.37 0.18 1.93
C ARG A 123 0.19 -0.21 1.05
N GLY A 124 0.44 -0.77 -0.14
CA GLY A 124 -0.62 -1.24 -1.03
C GLY A 124 -1.52 -2.27 -0.34
N LEU A 125 -0.92 -3.25 0.32
CA LEU A 125 -1.62 -4.27 1.11
C LEU A 125 -2.44 -3.67 2.27
N ALA A 126 -1.90 -2.68 2.98
CA ALA A 126 -2.62 -2.00 4.05
C ALA A 126 -3.89 -1.30 3.53
N VAL A 127 -3.80 -0.61 2.39
CA VAL A 127 -4.97 0.02 1.74
C VAL A 127 -5.99 -1.02 1.32
N GLY A 128 -5.55 -2.10 0.66
CA GLY A 128 -6.42 -3.21 0.24
C GLY A 128 -7.15 -3.86 1.42
N ALA A 129 -6.43 -4.12 2.51
CA ALA A 129 -7.00 -4.69 3.74
C ALA A 129 -8.06 -3.76 4.36
N CYS A 130 -7.80 -2.45 4.42
CA CYS A 130 -8.78 -1.49 4.91
C CYS A 130 -10.05 -1.45 4.03
N ILE A 131 -9.90 -1.45 2.70
CA ILE A 131 -11.05 -1.50 1.79
C ILE A 131 -11.82 -2.80 1.98
N TRP A 132 -11.14 -3.94 2.14
CA TRP A 132 -11.78 -5.23 2.38
C TRP A 132 -12.61 -5.23 3.67
N VAL A 133 -12.03 -4.78 4.79
CA VAL A 133 -12.72 -4.67 6.08
C VAL A 133 -13.97 -3.79 5.97
N VAL A 134 -13.86 -2.67 5.28
CA VAL A 134 -14.98 -1.75 5.06
C VAL A 134 -16.05 -2.38 4.16
N ALA A 135 -15.66 -3.10 3.11
CA ALA A 135 -16.57 -3.76 2.19
C ALA A 135 -17.38 -4.89 2.86
N LEU A 136 -16.82 -5.57 3.88
CA LEU A 136 -17.52 -6.60 4.65
C LEU A 136 -18.78 -6.08 5.37
N PHE A 137 -18.86 -4.78 5.66
CA PHE A 137 -20.07 -4.17 6.24
C PHE A 137 -21.21 -4.03 5.22
N PHE A 138 -20.89 -3.99 3.92
CA PHE A 138 -21.89 -3.87 2.85
C PHE A 138 -22.32 -5.25 2.34
N ILE A 139 -21.36 -6.16 2.14
CA ILE A 139 -21.60 -7.49 1.57
C ILE A 139 -20.75 -8.52 2.30
N PRO A 140 -21.36 -9.60 2.83
CA PRO A 140 -20.59 -10.71 3.38
C PRO A 140 -19.85 -11.42 2.23
N LEU A 141 -18.55 -11.17 2.14
CA LEU A 141 -17.64 -11.82 1.18
C LEU A 141 -16.74 -12.81 1.94
N PRO A 142 -17.20 -14.04 2.19
CA PRO A 142 -16.37 -15.05 2.83
C PRO A 142 -15.16 -15.36 1.95
N PRO A 143 -13.93 -15.36 2.50
CA PRO A 143 -12.75 -15.72 1.74
C PRO A 143 -12.75 -17.22 1.46
N THR A 144 -13.25 -17.64 0.29
CA THR A 144 -13.26 -19.07 -0.11
C THR A 144 -11.85 -19.60 -0.33
N ASN A 145 -10.97 -18.80 -0.92
CA ASN A 145 -9.60 -19.18 -1.25
C ASN A 145 -8.60 -18.11 -0.81
N LEU A 146 -8.16 -18.19 0.45
CA LEU A 146 -7.24 -17.22 1.03
C LEU A 146 -5.91 -17.11 0.27
N LEU A 147 -5.38 -18.25 -0.23
CA LEU A 147 -4.15 -18.27 -1.01
C LEU A 147 -4.25 -17.45 -2.30
N TRP A 148 -5.37 -17.55 -3.02
CA TRP A 148 -5.60 -16.77 -4.23
C TRP A 148 -5.76 -15.28 -3.92
N ILE A 149 -6.47 -14.94 -2.83
CA ILE A 149 -6.60 -13.55 -2.40
C ILE A 149 -5.22 -12.95 -2.13
N LEU A 150 -4.36 -13.65 -1.39
CA LEU A 150 -3.00 -13.19 -1.10
C LEU A 150 -2.14 -13.11 -2.36
N ALA A 151 -2.23 -14.08 -3.26
CA ALA A 151 -1.50 -14.07 -4.53
C ALA A 151 -1.87 -12.86 -5.38
N PHE A 152 -3.17 -12.62 -5.61
CA PHE A 152 -3.62 -11.46 -6.39
C PHE A 152 -3.35 -10.13 -5.69
N ALA A 153 -3.43 -10.09 -4.36
CA ALA A 153 -3.07 -8.92 -3.57
C ALA A 153 -1.59 -8.54 -3.75
N ILE A 154 -0.68 -9.52 -3.69
CA ILE A 154 0.75 -9.29 -3.88
C ILE A 154 1.04 -8.92 -5.34
N LEU A 155 0.47 -9.64 -6.31
CA LEU A 155 0.65 -9.36 -7.74
C LEU A 155 0.13 -7.97 -8.13
N SER A 156 -0.93 -7.48 -7.47
CA SER A 156 -1.44 -6.12 -7.71
C SER A 156 -0.51 -5.03 -7.16
N CYS A 157 0.35 -5.35 -6.20
CA CYS A 157 1.22 -4.38 -5.54
C CYS A 157 2.68 -4.41 -6.01
N GLY A 158 3.12 -5.50 -6.65
CA GLY A 158 4.52 -5.75 -7.03
C GLY A 158 4.82 -5.56 -8.51
#